data_AF-A0A6A4YX26-F1
#
_entry.id   AF-A0A6A4YX26-F1
#
_cell.length_a   1.000
_cell.length_b   1.000
_cell.length_c   1.000
_cell.angle_alpha   90.00
_cell.angle_beta   90.00
_cell.angle_gamma   90.00
#
_symmetry.space_group_name_H-M   'P 1'
#
loop_
_entity.id
_entity.type
_entity.pdbx_description
1 polymer ?
#
loop_
_entity_poly.entity_id
_entity_poly.type
_entity_poly.pdbx_seq_one_letter_code
_entity_poly.pdbx_strand_id
1 'polypeptide(L)'
;MIDVVHLDEKWFNADKDLRKVYLTKGETPKGRACKSKRFIPKVMFLAAVARPQFNADGNLVFDGKIGMWPFITMTPAARSSRNCSAGRLVATLVNLNAAVYQDFVLNLVLPAIKAKMPSVCKRVMLQQDNATPHMSIADAVLQAPPNSPDLNVLDLGFFASIQALQYKSVSRTVGDVIRTTLAAYDELSVEKLYNVFLTFQAVMRLVLEHNGGNQFRLPHMNKAAMRRAGTLMANVICPVSLLQ
;
A
#
# COMPACT_ATOMS: atom_id res chain seq x y z
N MET A 1 10.35 -12.21 10.11
CA MET A 1 9.67 -11.18 9.30
C MET A 1 10.45 -10.83 8.01
N ILE A 2 11.12 -11.82 7.43
CA ILE A 2 11.56 -11.77 6.01
C ILE A 2 10.65 -12.64 5.13
N ASP A 3 9.83 -13.43 5.80
CA ASP A 3 8.94 -14.50 5.38
C ASP A 3 7.46 -14.10 5.49
N VAL A 4 7.17 -12.83 5.83
CA VAL A 4 5.81 -12.31 5.98
C VAL A 4 5.52 -11.36 4.82
N VAL A 5 4.38 -11.58 4.16
CA VAL A 5 3.82 -10.72 3.13
C VAL A 5 2.61 -10.00 3.72
N HIS A 6 2.61 -8.68 3.71
CA HIS A 6 1.46 -7.86 4.11
C HIS A 6 0.55 -7.64 2.92
N LEU A 7 -0.74 -7.93 3.09
CA LEU A 7 -1.81 -7.64 2.15
C LEU A 7 -2.78 -6.63 2.77
N ASP A 8 -3.32 -5.77 1.93
CA ASP A 8 -4.32 -4.79 2.32
C ASP A 8 -4.96 -4.14 1.09
N GLU A 9 -6.16 -3.60 1.28
CA GLU A 9 -6.91 -2.87 0.27
C GLU A 9 -7.00 -1.39 0.55
N LYS A 10 -6.97 -0.58 -0.51
CA LYS A 10 -7.22 0.85 -0.38
C LYS A 10 -7.92 1.47 -1.56
N TRP A 11 -8.85 2.37 -1.25
CA TRP A 11 -9.39 3.32 -2.22
C TRP A 11 -8.41 4.46 -2.50
N PHE A 12 -7.99 4.59 -3.76
CA PHE A 12 -7.25 5.74 -4.26
C PHE A 12 -8.20 6.68 -5.01
N ASN A 13 -8.23 7.94 -4.60
CA ASN A 13 -9.09 8.97 -5.21
C ASN A 13 -8.27 9.82 -6.20
N ALA A 14 -8.91 10.29 -7.27
CA ALA A 14 -8.29 11.14 -8.28
C ALA A 14 -7.81 12.51 -7.75
N ASP A 15 -8.50 13.05 -6.76
CA ASP A 15 -8.14 14.31 -6.10
C ASP A 15 -8.50 14.25 -4.59
N LYS A 16 -8.08 15.27 -3.84
CA LYS A 16 -8.45 15.51 -2.44
C LYS A 16 -9.47 16.64 -2.34
N ASP A 17 -10.29 16.58 -1.29
CA ASP A 17 -11.28 17.60 -0.95
C ASP A 17 -10.67 19.00 -0.83
N LEU A 18 -9.55 19.11 -0.13
CA LEU A 18 -8.81 20.35 0.06
C LEU A 18 -7.38 20.18 -0.46
N ARG A 19 -6.93 21.10 -1.30
CA ARG A 19 -5.55 21.15 -1.79
C ARG A 19 -5.01 22.55 -1.57
N LYS A 20 -3.89 22.65 -0.87
CA LYS A 20 -3.13 23.89 -0.77
C LYS A 20 -2.33 24.04 -2.07
N VAL A 21 -2.42 25.21 -2.69
CA VAL A 21 -1.65 25.58 -3.88
C VAL A 21 -0.84 26.81 -3.55
N TYR A 22 0.42 26.82 -3.97
CA TYR A 22 1.26 28.01 -3.93
C TYR A 22 1.12 28.71 -5.27
N LEU A 23 0.91 30.03 -5.22
CA LEU A 23 0.75 30.89 -6.39
C LEU A 23 1.87 31.93 -6.37
N THR A 24 2.38 32.28 -7.54
CA THR A 24 3.29 33.41 -7.68
C THR A 24 2.51 34.72 -7.72
N LYS A 25 3.20 35.86 -7.49
CA LYS A 25 2.55 37.17 -7.46
C LYS A 25 1.89 37.47 -8.81
N GLY A 26 0.56 37.63 -8.81
CA GLY A 26 -0.24 37.89 -10.01
C GLY A 26 -0.93 36.66 -10.60
N GLU A 27 -0.65 35.44 -10.11
CA GLU A 27 -1.38 34.25 -10.54
C GLU A 27 -2.71 34.11 -9.79
N THR A 28 -3.78 33.88 -10.54
CA THR A 28 -5.08 33.50 -9.97
C THR A 28 -5.17 31.98 -9.82
N PRO A 29 -5.70 31.47 -8.69
CA PRO A 29 -5.91 30.04 -8.55
C PRO A 29 -6.83 29.53 -9.66
N LYS A 30 -6.43 28.47 -10.37
CA LYS A 30 -7.32 27.79 -11.31
C LYS A 30 -8.53 27.25 -10.54
N GLY A 31 -9.72 27.66 -10.96
CA GLY A 31 -10.98 27.16 -10.39
C GLY A 31 -11.06 25.64 -10.53
N ARG A 32 -11.26 24.94 -9.41
CA ARG A 32 -11.58 23.52 -9.39
C ARG A 32 -13.07 23.36 -9.13
N ALA A 33 -13.82 22.95 -10.14
CA ALA A 33 -15.24 22.70 -10.02
C ALA A 33 -15.50 21.18 -10.02
N CYS A 34 -16.06 20.67 -8.92
CA CYS A 34 -16.64 19.34 -8.87
C CYS A 34 -18.00 19.47 -8.15
N LYS A 35 -19.06 18.86 -8.71
CA LYS A 35 -20.42 19.00 -8.16
C LYS A 35 -20.55 18.43 -6.75
N SER A 36 -19.84 17.33 -6.45
CA SER A 36 -19.75 16.76 -5.10
C SER A 36 -18.57 15.78 -4.99
N LYS A 37 -18.13 15.49 -3.76
CA LYS A 37 -17.09 14.47 -3.47
C LYS A 37 -17.42 13.09 -4.04
N ARG A 38 -18.71 12.76 -4.19
CA ARG A 38 -19.18 11.46 -4.71
C ARG A 38 -18.81 11.25 -6.19
N PHE A 39 -18.54 12.32 -6.93
CA PHE A 39 -18.17 12.27 -8.35
C PHE A 39 -16.66 12.26 -8.59
N ILE A 40 -15.83 12.29 -7.53
CA ILE A 40 -14.38 12.13 -7.67
C ILE A 40 -14.11 10.68 -8.06
N PRO A 41 -13.47 10.42 -9.22
CA PRO A 41 -13.12 9.06 -9.60
C PRO A 41 -12.24 8.41 -8.54
N LYS A 42 -12.54 7.17 -8.18
CA LYS A 42 -11.78 6.40 -7.20
C LYS A 42 -11.75 4.94 -7.59
N VAL A 43 -10.65 4.27 -7.24
CA VAL A 43 -10.41 2.86 -7.56
C VAL A 43 -9.84 2.17 -6.34
N MET A 44 -10.38 1.00 -6.00
CA MET A 44 -9.83 0.15 -4.94
C MET A 44 -8.70 -0.69 -5.52
N PHE A 45 -7.63 -0.84 -4.77
CA PHE A 45 -6.50 -1.70 -5.10
C PHE A 45 -6.22 -2.66 -3.95
N LEU A 46 -5.87 -3.91 -4.29
CA LEU A 46 -5.17 -4.82 -3.41
C LEU A 46 -3.67 -4.64 -3.62
N ALA A 47 -2.89 -4.51 -2.55
CA ALA A 47 -1.44 -4.50 -2.63
C ALA A 47 -0.85 -5.62 -1.78
N ALA A 48 0.28 -6.16 -2.24
CA ALA A 48 1.08 -7.11 -1.49
C ALA A 48 2.52 -6.63 -1.43
N VAL A 49 3.07 -6.53 -0.21
CA VAL A 49 4.47 -6.14 0.02
C VAL A 49 5.10 -7.03 1.08
N ALA A 50 6.39 -7.27 0.92
CA ALA A 50 7.22 -7.93 1.90
C ALA A 50 8.44 -7.07 2.19
N ARG A 51 9.21 -7.49 3.18
CA ARG A 51 10.39 -6.73 3.60
C ARG A 51 11.46 -6.75 2.49
N PRO A 52 12.00 -5.60 2.08
CA PRO A 52 13.12 -5.58 1.16
C PRO A 52 14.35 -6.29 1.74
N GLN A 53 15.07 -7.03 0.88
CA GLN A 53 16.22 -7.85 1.27
C GLN A 53 17.47 -7.45 0.48
N PHE A 54 18.61 -7.43 1.18
CA PHE A 54 19.92 -7.08 0.64
C PHE A 54 20.90 -8.21 0.93
N ASN A 55 21.91 -8.39 0.08
CA ASN A 55 22.97 -9.37 0.30
C ASN A 55 24.01 -8.83 1.32
N ALA A 56 25.03 -9.63 1.63
CA ALA A 56 26.09 -9.24 2.56
C ALA A 56 26.89 -8.00 2.09
N ASP A 57 26.99 -7.78 0.78
CA ASP A 57 27.68 -6.64 0.17
C ASP A 57 26.81 -5.38 0.11
N GLY A 58 25.55 -5.44 0.57
CA GLY A 58 24.59 -4.34 0.53
C GLY A 58 23.85 -4.16 -0.80
N ASN A 59 24.03 -5.08 -1.75
CA ASN A 59 23.29 -5.09 -3.02
C ASN A 59 21.85 -5.56 -2.81
N LEU A 60 20.92 -4.95 -3.55
CA LEU A 60 19.51 -5.28 -3.50
C LEU A 60 19.25 -6.69 -4.08
N VAL A 61 18.66 -7.58 -3.29
CA VAL A 61 18.24 -8.93 -3.72
C VAL A 61 16.74 -8.96 -4.01
N PHE A 62 15.96 -8.25 -3.19
CA PHE A 62 14.51 -8.19 -3.32
C PHE A 62 14.00 -6.83 -2.88
N ASP A 63 13.23 -6.16 -3.73
CA ASP A 63 12.73 -4.80 -3.52
C ASP A 63 11.55 -4.69 -2.55
N GLY A 64 10.99 -5.83 -2.12
CA GLY A 64 9.84 -5.91 -1.24
C GLY A 64 8.48 -5.73 -1.94
N LYS A 65 8.46 -5.39 -3.23
CA LYS A 65 7.22 -5.10 -3.96
C LYS A 65 6.73 -6.33 -4.72
N ILE A 66 5.67 -6.96 -4.21
CA ILE A 66 5.11 -8.16 -4.86
C ILE A 66 4.17 -7.74 -5.98
N GLY A 67 3.18 -6.90 -5.68
CA GLY A 67 2.27 -6.40 -6.68
C GLY A 67 1.18 -5.50 -6.13
N MET A 68 0.49 -4.84 -7.04
CA MET A 68 -0.68 -4.03 -6.75
C MET A 68 -1.69 -4.18 -7.88
N TRP A 69 -2.92 -4.53 -7.55
CA TRP A 69 -3.95 -4.94 -8.51
C TRP A 69 -5.23 -4.14 -8.27
N PRO A 70 -5.74 -3.42 -9.28
CA PRO A 70 -7.02 -2.71 -9.16
C PRO A 70 -8.20 -3.69 -9.24
N PHE A 71 -9.23 -3.47 -8.43
CA PHE A 71 -10.50 -4.20 -8.53
C PHE A 71 -11.35 -3.64 -9.67
N ILE A 72 -11.07 -4.10 -10.88
CA ILE A 72 -11.74 -3.66 -12.11
C ILE A 72 -12.11 -4.83 -13.02
N THR A 73 -13.12 -4.60 -13.86
CA THR A 73 -13.44 -5.45 -15.01
C THR A 73 -13.45 -4.60 -16.27
N MET A 74 -13.01 -5.16 -17.39
CA MET A 74 -13.10 -4.48 -18.69
C MET A 74 -14.44 -4.81 -19.32
N THR A 75 -15.33 -3.81 -19.43
CA THR A 75 -16.65 -3.96 -20.03
C THR A 75 -16.80 -3.03 -21.23
N PRO A 76 -17.42 -3.47 -22.34
CA PRO A 76 -17.71 -2.60 -23.48
C PRO A 76 -18.61 -1.43 -23.07
N ALA A 77 -18.28 -0.21 -23.49
CA ALA A 77 -19.12 0.95 -23.25
C ALA A 77 -20.49 0.79 -23.93
N ALA A 78 -21.57 0.80 -23.15
CA ALA A 78 -22.92 0.61 -23.66
C ALA A 78 -23.43 1.75 -24.55
N ARG A 79 -22.91 2.97 -24.36
CA ARG A 79 -23.31 4.17 -25.11
C ARG A 79 -22.09 5.01 -25.47
N SER A 80 -22.16 5.67 -26.61
CA SER A 80 -21.19 6.69 -26.97
C SER A 80 -21.35 7.92 -26.08
N SER A 81 -20.23 8.45 -25.63
CA SER A 81 -20.10 9.69 -24.88
C SER A 81 -19.00 10.54 -25.50
N ARG A 82 -18.89 11.81 -25.09
CA ARG A 82 -17.86 12.73 -25.60
C ARG A 82 -16.43 12.16 -25.52
N ASN A 83 -16.16 11.30 -24.53
CA ASN A 83 -14.81 10.77 -24.28
C ASN A 83 -14.68 9.26 -24.55
N CYS A 84 -15.75 8.58 -25.01
CA CYS A 84 -15.73 7.12 -25.19
C CYS A 84 -16.78 6.67 -26.21
N SER A 85 -16.36 6.01 -27.28
CA SER A 85 -17.27 5.39 -28.25
C SER A 85 -17.95 4.15 -27.67
N ALA A 86 -19.18 3.88 -28.09
CA ALA A 86 -19.84 2.61 -27.80
C ALA A 86 -18.96 1.43 -28.26
N GLY A 87 -18.94 0.35 -27.47
CA GLY A 87 -18.13 -0.84 -27.73
C GLY A 87 -16.67 -0.77 -27.27
N ARG A 88 -16.13 0.41 -26.94
CA ARG A 88 -14.76 0.52 -26.38
C ARG A 88 -14.73 -0.13 -25.00
N LEU A 89 -13.74 -0.99 -24.73
CA LEU A 89 -13.53 -1.56 -23.39
C LEU A 89 -13.16 -0.45 -22.40
N VAL A 90 -13.92 -0.36 -21.32
CA VAL A 90 -13.74 0.59 -20.23
C VAL A 90 -13.63 -0.17 -18.92
N ALA A 91 -12.70 0.25 -18.07
CA ALA A 91 -12.58 -0.25 -16.70
C ALA A 91 -13.81 0.16 -15.88
N THR A 92 -14.58 -0.83 -15.44
CA THR A 92 -15.66 -0.68 -14.46
C THR A 92 -15.23 -1.21 -13.10
N LEU A 93 -15.71 -0.55 -12.04
CA LEU A 93 -15.35 -0.91 -10.67
C LEU A 93 -16.07 -2.19 -10.26
N VAL A 94 -15.35 -3.09 -9.62
CA VAL A 94 -15.89 -4.31 -9.03
C VAL A 94 -16.08 -4.09 -7.53
N ASN A 95 -17.23 -4.50 -7.00
CA ASN A 95 -17.43 -4.52 -5.56
C ASN A 95 -16.63 -5.67 -4.96
N LEU A 96 -15.82 -5.37 -3.94
CA LEU A 96 -15.08 -6.37 -3.21
C LEU A 96 -16.04 -7.25 -2.40
N ASN A 97 -15.95 -8.55 -2.61
CA ASN A 97 -16.61 -9.57 -1.81
C ASN A 97 -15.61 -10.72 -1.54
N ALA A 98 -15.99 -11.67 -0.69
CA ALA A 98 -15.11 -12.79 -0.31
C ALA A 98 -14.59 -13.59 -1.51
N ALA A 99 -15.43 -13.86 -2.52
CA ALA A 99 -15.04 -14.63 -3.69
C ALA A 99 -14.05 -13.86 -4.59
N VAL A 100 -14.30 -12.57 -4.82
CA VAL A 100 -13.39 -11.69 -5.59
C VAL A 100 -12.06 -11.54 -4.86
N TYR A 101 -12.07 -11.37 -3.54
CA TYR A 101 -10.85 -11.31 -2.74
C TYR A 101 -10.04 -12.61 -2.85
N GLN A 102 -10.71 -13.75 -2.65
CA GLN A 102 -10.08 -15.07 -2.75
C GLN A 102 -9.49 -15.31 -4.14
N ASP A 103 -10.21 -14.97 -5.21
CA ASP A 103 -9.72 -15.07 -6.59
C ASP A 103 -8.44 -14.23 -6.80
N PHE A 104 -8.43 -12.99 -6.33
CA PHE A 104 -7.25 -12.12 -6.43
C PHE A 104 -6.06 -12.72 -5.67
N VAL A 105 -6.26 -13.24 -4.46
CA VAL A 105 -5.16 -13.84 -3.70
C VAL A 105 -4.64 -15.10 -4.39
N LEU A 106 -5.52 -16.01 -4.80
CA LEU A 106 -5.14 -17.29 -5.41
C LEU A 106 -4.51 -17.12 -6.80
N ASN A 107 -5.06 -16.25 -7.64
CA ASN A 107 -4.68 -16.14 -9.05
C ASN A 107 -3.71 -15.00 -9.36
N LEU A 108 -3.59 -13.99 -8.48
CA LEU A 108 -2.67 -12.87 -8.69
C LEU A 108 -1.57 -12.82 -7.61
N VAL A 109 -1.94 -12.85 -6.33
CA VAL A 109 -0.97 -12.65 -5.25
C VAL A 109 -0.05 -13.85 -5.08
N LEU A 110 -0.58 -15.06 -4.91
CA LEU A 110 0.24 -16.26 -4.71
C LEU A 110 1.20 -16.54 -5.88
N PRO A 111 0.79 -16.43 -7.16
CA PRO A 111 1.71 -16.56 -8.28
C PRO A 111 2.80 -15.48 -8.28
N ALA A 112 2.44 -14.23 -7.95
CA ALA A 112 3.42 -13.14 -7.85
C ALA A 112 4.42 -13.35 -6.71
N ILE A 113 3.98 -13.87 -5.56
CA ILE A 113 4.86 -14.26 -4.45
C ILE A 113 5.84 -15.32 -4.93
N LYS A 114 5.34 -16.39 -5.56
CA LYS A 114 6.19 -17.49 -6.05
C LYS A 114 7.22 -17.02 -7.09
N ALA A 115 6.85 -16.05 -7.92
CA ALA A 115 7.72 -15.52 -8.96
C ALA A 115 8.79 -14.55 -8.43
N LYS A 116 8.47 -13.75 -7.41
CA LYS A 116 9.33 -12.64 -6.95
C LYS A 116 10.08 -12.89 -5.66
N MET A 117 9.53 -13.69 -4.74
CA MET A 117 10.17 -13.89 -3.43
C MET A 117 11.44 -14.75 -3.58
N PRO A 118 12.53 -14.41 -2.85
CA PRO A 118 13.73 -15.23 -2.82
C PRO A 118 13.46 -16.65 -2.29
N SER A 119 14.06 -17.66 -2.94
CA SER A 119 13.87 -19.09 -2.61
C SER A 119 14.34 -19.48 -1.20
N VAL A 120 15.05 -18.60 -0.50
CA VAL A 120 15.42 -18.76 0.92
C VAL A 120 14.18 -18.82 1.82
N CYS A 121 13.06 -18.21 1.41
CA CYS A 121 11.80 -18.23 2.14
C CYS A 121 11.00 -19.49 1.79
N LYS A 122 11.29 -20.61 2.47
CA LYS A 122 10.61 -21.91 2.24
C LYS A 122 9.12 -21.90 2.60
N ARG A 123 8.74 -21.08 3.57
CA ARG A 123 7.35 -20.87 4.00
C ARG A 123 7.10 -19.38 4.05
N VAL A 124 6.03 -18.95 3.41
CA VAL A 124 5.60 -17.55 3.39
C VAL A 124 4.29 -17.45 4.16
N MET A 125 4.23 -16.52 5.11
CA MET A 125 3.02 -16.21 5.86
C MET A 125 2.36 -14.98 5.26
N LEU A 126 1.04 -15.03 5.07
CA LEU A 126 0.28 -13.88 4.62
C LEU A 126 -0.29 -13.15 5.83
N GLN A 127 -0.01 -11.86 5.97
CA GLN A 127 -0.61 -11.02 6.99
C GLN A 127 -1.69 -10.14 6.36
N GLN A 128 -2.89 -10.19 6.92
CA GLN A 128 -4.05 -9.39 6.52
C GLN A 128 -4.87 -8.97 7.74
N ASP A 129 -5.77 -8.01 7.59
CA ASP A 129 -6.70 -7.62 8.65
C ASP A 129 -7.89 -8.62 8.77
N ASN A 130 -8.79 -8.37 9.72
CA ASN A 130 -9.93 -9.24 9.99
C ASN A 130 -11.22 -8.81 9.27
N ALA A 131 -11.12 -8.14 8.11
CA ALA A 131 -12.28 -7.80 7.30
C ALA A 131 -13.05 -9.06 6.87
N THR A 132 -14.38 -8.97 6.77
CA THR A 132 -15.24 -10.13 6.46
C THR A 132 -14.82 -10.92 5.21
N PRO A 133 -14.38 -10.29 4.09
CA PRO A 133 -13.88 -11.03 2.92
C PRO A 133 -12.64 -11.90 3.19
N HIS A 134 -11.82 -11.56 4.20
CA HIS A 134 -10.54 -12.22 4.47
C HIS A 134 -10.71 -13.57 5.16
N MET A 135 -11.86 -13.80 5.79
CA MET A 135 -12.24 -15.09 6.40
C MET A 135 -12.34 -16.22 5.37
N SER A 136 -12.32 -15.92 4.07
CA SER A 136 -12.29 -16.92 3.00
C SER A 136 -10.94 -17.64 2.85
N ILE A 137 -9.87 -17.13 3.46
CA ILE A 137 -8.51 -17.66 3.37
C ILE A 137 -8.04 -18.03 4.78
N ALA A 138 -8.08 -19.32 5.12
CA ALA A 138 -7.79 -19.81 6.48
C ALA A 138 -6.36 -20.33 6.66
N ASP A 139 -5.78 -20.95 5.63
CA ASP A 139 -4.48 -21.63 5.75
C ASP A 139 -3.31 -20.64 5.63
N ALA A 140 -2.38 -20.68 6.60
CA ALA A 140 -1.14 -19.90 6.65
C ALA A 140 -1.29 -18.37 6.68
N VAL A 141 -2.37 -17.88 7.30
CA VAL A 141 -2.62 -16.45 7.52
C VAL A 141 -2.26 -16.03 8.95
N LEU A 142 -1.51 -14.94 9.07
CA LEU A 142 -1.33 -14.18 10.30
C LEU A 142 -2.41 -13.11 10.38
N GLN A 143 -3.37 -13.29 11.28
CA GLN A 143 -4.38 -12.28 11.55
C GLN A 143 -3.80 -11.14 12.39
N ALA A 144 -4.02 -9.91 11.95
CA ALA A 144 -3.69 -8.74 12.75
C ALA A 144 -4.66 -8.60 13.94
N PRO A 145 -4.22 -8.02 15.07
CA PRO A 145 -5.14 -7.63 16.14
C PRO A 145 -6.25 -6.70 15.61
N PRO A 146 -7.50 -6.84 16.08
CA PRO A 146 -8.59 -5.97 15.65
C PRO A 146 -8.29 -4.49 15.90
N ASN A 147 -8.67 -3.62 14.94
CA ASN A 147 -8.49 -2.16 15.02
C ASN A 147 -7.03 -1.68 15.14
N SER A 148 -6.07 -2.43 14.58
CA SER A 148 -4.64 -2.09 14.60
C SER A 148 -4.07 -1.82 13.20
N PRO A 149 -4.47 -0.72 12.51
CA PRO A 149 -3.92 -0.36 11.20
C PRO A 149 -2.42 -0.02 11.26
N ASP A 150 -1.93 0.39 12.43
CA ASP A 150 -0.51 0.59 12.73
C ASP A 150 0.29 -0.72 12.73
N LEU A 151 -0.41 -1.86 12.87
CA LEU A 151 0.10 -3.20 12.70
C LEU A 151 -0.10 -3.77 11.29
N ASN A 152 -0.29 -2.92 10.26
CA ASN A 152 -0.11 -3.29 8.85
C ASN A 152 0.84 -2.30 8.15
N VAL A 153 1.91 -2.80 7.51
CA VAL A 153 2.91 -1.96 6.81
C VAL A 153 2.28 -1.10 5.70
N LEU A 154 1.26 -1.63 5.03
CA LEU A 154 0.58 -0.94 3.94
C LEU A 154 -0.12 0.31 4.45
N ASP A 155 -0.95 0.17 5.48
CA ASP A 155 -1.68 1.26 6.11
C ASP A 155 -0.81 2.18 6.97
N LEU A 156 0.20 1.64 7.66
CA LEU A 156 1.12 2.42 8.51
C LEU A 156 1.84 3.54 7.74
N GLY A 157 2.10 3.36 6.44
CA GLY A 157 2.67 4.45 5.66
C GLY A 157 2.99 4.20 4.20
N PHE A 158 2.96 2.96 3.71
CA PHE A 158 3.30 2.71 2.30
C PHE A 158 2.21 3.25 1.36
N PHE A 159 0.94 3.00 1.67
CA PHE A 159 -0.16 3.57 0.91
C PHE A 159 -0.19 5.09 0.92
N ALA A 160 0.06 5.71 2.08
CA ALA A 160 0.17 7.17 2.19
C ALA A 160 1.29 7.72 1.28
N SER A 161 2.40 6.98 1.15
CA SER A 161 3.50 7.33 0.25
C SER A 161 3.10 7.24 -1.22
N ILE A 162 2.38 6.18 -1.62
CA ILE A 162 1.87 6.01 -2.99
C ILE A 162 0.91 7.16 -3.31
N GLN A 163 -0.02 7.44 -2.41
CA GLN A 163 -1.04 8.47 -2.60
C GLN A 163 -0.42 9.86 -2.71
N ALA A 164 0.59 10.17 -1.88
CA ALA A 164 1.31 11.44 -1.96
C ALA A 164 1.99 11.66 -3.32
N LEU A 165 2.51 10.59 -3.92
CA LEU A 165 3.14 10.63 -5.24
C LEU A 165 2.11 10.68 -6.37
N GLN A 166 1.05 9.85 -6.29
CA GLN A 166 -0.08 9.86 -7.22
C GLN A 166 -0.68 11.25 -7.38
N TYR A 167 -0.86 12.00 -6.29
CA TYR A 167 -1.41 13.36 -6.33
C TYR A 167 -0.52 14.41 -6.99
N LYS A 168 0.76 14.12 -7.26
CA LYS A 168 1.59 15.00 -8.10
C LYS A 168 1.13 14.99 -9.56
N SER A 169 0.47 13.92 -9.98
CA SER A 169 -0.18 13.80 -11.29
C SER A 169 -1.64 14.26 -11.22
N VAL A 170 -2.16 14.83 -12.31
CA VAL A 170 -3.57 15.20 -12.43
C VAL A 170 -4.36 14.03 -13.00
N SER A 171 -5.28 13.49 -12.21
CA SER A 171 -6.18 12.40 -12.64
C SER A 171 -7.61 12.91 -12.78
N ARG A 172 -8.27 12.60 -13.90
CA ARG A 172 -9.65 13.04 -14.17
C ARG A 172 -10.61 11.89 -14.44
N THR A 173 -10.09 10.71 -14.70
CA THR A 173 -10.86 9.51 -15.02
C THR A 173 -10.41 8.33 -14.17
N VAL A 174 -11.23 7.28 -14.12
CA VAL A 174 -10.89 5.99 -13.50
C VAL A 174 -9.58 5.44 -14.08
N GLY A 175 -9.41 5.51 -15.41
CA GLY A 175 -8.18 5.09 -16.09
C GLY A 175 -6.95 5.90 -15.68
N ASP A 176 -7.10 7.22 -15.48
CA ASP A 176 -5.99 8.05 -14.99
C ASP A 176 -5.61 7.68 -13.55
N VAL A 177 -6.60 7.43 -12.68
CA VAL A 177 -6.34 6.95 -11.31
C VAL A 177 -5.55 5.65 -11.38
N ILE A 178 -5.98 4.69 -12.21
CA ILE A 178 -5.28 3.41 -12.34
C ILE A 178 -3.81 3.61 -12.75
N ARG A 179 -3.60 4.34 -13.85
CA ARG A 179 -2.27 4.59 -14.40
C ARG A 179 -1.37 5.34 -13.41
N THR A 180 -1.90 6.40 -12.79
CA THR A 180 -1.11 7.23 -11.86
C THR A 180 -0.79 6.52 -10.55
N THR A 181 -1.69 5.70 -10.03
CA THR A 181 -1.44 4.91 -8.81
C THR A 181 -0.42 3.80 -9.08
N LEU A 182 -0.54 3.05 -10.18
CA LEU A 182 0.45 2.03 -10.56
C LEU A 182 1.83 2.65 -10.83
N ALA A 183 1.90 3.75 -11.58
CA ALA A 183 3.16 4.46 -11.80
C ALA A 183 3.79 4.96 -10.49
N ALA A 184 2.98 5.47 -9.56
CA ALA A 184 3.47 5.87 -8.24
C ALA A 184 3.99 4.69 -7.43
N TYR A 185 3.31 3.54 -7.48
CA TYR A 185 3.78 2.31 -6.83
C TYR A 185 5.14 1.88 -7.38
N ASP A 186 5.33 1.92 -8.70
CA ASP A 186 6.60 1.55 -9.35
C ASP A 186 7.72 2.54 -9.02
N GLU A 187 7.44 3.85 -9.06
CA GLU A 187 8.42 4.92 -8.81
C GLU A 187 8.90 4.96 -7.34
N LEU A 188 8.08 4.53 -6.37
CA LEU A 188 8.49 4.57 -4.96
C LEU A 188 9.78 3.79 -4.71
N SER A 189 10.77 4.43 -4.07
CA SER A 189 12.04 3.75 -3.81
C SER A 189 11.90 2.60 -2.82
N VAL A 190 12.75 1.59 -2.98
CA VAL A 190 12.89 0.46 -2.04
C VAL A 190 13.19 0.95 -0.63
N GLU A 191 14.02 2.00 -0.53
CA GLU A 191 14.31 2.64 0.76
C GLU A 191 13.06 3.15 1.47
N LYS A 192 12.05 3.65 0.73
CA LYS A 192 10.80 4.12 1.33
C LYS A 192 10.10 2.96 2.02
N LEU A 193 9.91 1.84 1.32
CA LEU A 193 9.28 0.64 1.86
C LEU A 193 10.09 0.11 3.05
N TYR A 194 11.41 0.00 2.92
CA TYR A 194 12.31 -0.44 3.99
C TYR A 194 12.17 0.45 5.25
N ASN A 195 12.09 1.77 5.07
CA ASN A 195 11.85 2.69 6.16
C ASN A 195 10.49 2.43 6.83
N VAL A 196 9.42 2.13 6.10
CA VAL A 196 8.12 1.80 6.72
C VAL A 196 8.24 0.53 7.57
N PHE A 197 8.92 -0.52 7.08
CA PHE A 197 9.19 -1.73 7.87
C PHE A 197 9.98 -1.46 9.17
N LEU A 198 10.94 -0.53 9.16
CA LEU A 198 11.61 -0.13 10.40
C LEU A 198 10.68 0.64 11.35
N THR A 199 9.76 1.47 10.84
CA THR A 199 8.73 2.09 11.70
C THR A 199 7.84 1.00 12.28
N PHE A 200 7.44 0.04 11.46
CA PHE A 200 6.58 -1.08 11.86
C PHE A 200 7.15 -1.85 13.04
N GLN A 201 8.43 -2.23 12.97
CA GLN A 201 9.11 -2.90 14.09
C GLN A 201 9.18 -2.01 15.36
N ALA A 202 9.38 -0.70 15.19
CA ALA A 202 9.37 0.23 16.32
C ALA A 202 7.97 0.39 16.93
N VAL A 203 6.92 0.38 16.10
CA VAL A 203 5.51 0.40 16.54
C VAL A 203 5.18 -0.88 17.29
N MET A 204 5.55 -2.06 16.79
CA MET A 204 5.34 -3.33 17.51
C MET A 204 6.00 -3.29 18.90
N ARG A 205 7.22 -2.75 18.99
CA ARG A 205 7.88 -2.56 20.28
C ARG A 205 7.11 -1.60 21.19
N LEU A 206 6.62 -0.46 20.67
CA LEU A 206 5.83 0.49 21.44
C LEU A 206 4.52 -0.13 21.94
N VAL A 207 3.85 -0.95 21.13
CA VAL A 207 2.66 -1.69 21.55
C VAL A 207 2.97 -2.58 22.75
N LEU A 208 4.10 -3.29 22.74
CA LEU A 208 4.55 -4.08 23.90
C LEU A 208 4.85 -3.18 25.11
N GLU A 209 5.57 -2.07 24.93
CA GLU A 209 5.87 -1.11 26.00
C GLU A 209 4.60 -0.50 26.64
N HIS A 210 3.50 -0.45 25.89
CA HIS A 210 2.21 0.09 26.34
C HIS A 210 1.17 -1.01 26.60
N ASN A 211 1.60 -2.27 26.82
CA ASN A 211 0.73 -3.40 27.16
C ASN A 211 -0.46 -3.59 26.19
N GLY A 212 -0.21 -3.46 24.88
CA GLY A 212 -1.23 -3.58 23.84
C GLY A 212 -1.99 -2.28 23.54
N GLY A 213 -1.75 -1.20 24.27
CA GLY A 213 -2.36 0.10 24.03
C GLY A 213 -1.81 0.79 22.77
N ASN A 214 -2.62 1.68 22.17
CA ASN A 214 -2.26 2.47 20.99
C ASN A 214 -1.98 3.95 21.29
N GLN A 215 -1.86 4.31 22.57
CA GLN A 215 -1.66 5.68 23.04
C GLN A 215 -0.18 6.10 22.99
N PHE A 216 0.44 5.95 21.83
CA PHE A 216 1.83 6.36 21.61
C PHE A 216 1.95 7.21 20.35
N ARG A 217 2.97 8.07 20.31
CA ARG A 217 3.30 8.83 19.10
C ARG A 217 4.13 7.94 18.18
N LEU A 218 3.86 8.05 16.87
CA LEU A 218 4.68 7.34 15.88
C LEU A 218 6.16 7.76 16.01
N PRO A 219 7.09 6.79 16.11
CA PRO A 219 8.48 7.08 16.42
C PRO A 219 9.20 7.72 15.22
N HIS A 220 9.80 8.90 15.44
CA HIS A 220 10.63 9.58 14.44
C HIS A 220 12.10 9.16 14.57
N MET A 221 12.46 8.02 13.96
CA MET A 221 13.76 7.40 14.16
C MET A 221 14.94 8.07 13.40
N ASN A 222 14.78 9.23 12.73
CA ASN A 222 15.87 9.88 11.98
C ASN A 222 16.62 8.96 10.98
N LYS A 223 15.90 8.02 10.34
CA LYS A 223 16.47 6.93 9.52
C LYS A 223 17.38 7.41 8.40
N ALA A 224 17.06 8.54 7.77
CA ALA A 224 17.89 9.13 6.73
C ALA A 224 19.25 9.62 7.26
N ALA A 225 19.29 10.17 8.48
CA ALA A 225 20.54 10.57 9.11
C ALA A 225 21.38 9.34 9.49
N MET A 226 20.76 8.32 10.11
CA MET A 226 21.45 7.08 10.46
C MET A 226 22.01 6.35 9.24
N ARG A 227 21.28 6.34 8.10
CA ARG A 227 21.78 5.74 6.86
C ARG A 227 23.02 6.47 6.34
N ARG A 228 23.02 7.81 6.33
CA ARG A 228 24.19 8.61 5.92
C ARG A 228 25.40 8.38 6.82
N ALA A 229 25.18 8.11 8.11
CA ALA A 229 26.23 7.79 9.07
C ALA A 229 26.67 6.31 9.03
N GLY A 230 26.04 5.45 8.22
CA GLY A 230 26.32 4.01 8.19
C GLY A 230 25.87 3.24 9.44
N THR A 231 25.04 3.84 10.29
CA THR A 231 24.60 3.28 11.59
C THR A 231 23.14 2.82 11.60
N LEU A 232 22.47 2.81 10.43
CA LEU A 232 21.09 2.36 10.34
C LEU A 232 21.00 0.86 10.66
N MET A 233 20.35 0.55 11.79
CA MET A 233 20.10 -0.81 12.21
C MET A 233 19.27 -1.59 11.18
N ALA A 234 19.63 -2.86 10.98
CA ALA A 234 18.85 -3.75 10.12
C ALA A 234 17.48 -4.05 10.74
N ASN A 235 17.43 -4.31 12.06
CA ASN A 235 16.21 -4.55 12.82
C ASN A 235 16.16 -3.63 14.05
N VAL A 236 14.96 -3.23 14.44
CA VAL A 236 14.75 -2.57 15.74
C VAL A 236 14.91 -3.61 16.85
N ILE A 237 15.71 -3.27 17.86
CA ILE A 237 15.96 -4.15 19.01
C ILE A 237 14.78 -4.06 19.98
N CYS A 238 14.24 -5.21 20.37
CA CYS A 238 13.23 -5.34 21.42
C CYS A 238 13.87 -5.95 22.68
N PRO A 239 13.84 -5.27 23.84
CA PRO A 239 14.27 -5.85 25.11
C PRO A 239 13.48 -7.12 25.45
N VAL A 240 14.17 -8.15 25.93
CA VAL A 240 13.54 -9.43 26.35
C VAL A 240 12.55 -9.22 27.50
N SER A 241 12.77 -8.21 28.34
CA SER A 241 11.88 -7.85 29.45
C SER A 241 10.45 -7.49 29.01
N LEU A 242 10.24 -7.17 27.73
CA LEU A 242 8.93 -6.84 27.18
C LEU A 242 8.16 -8.05 26.63
N LEU A 243 8.77 -9.24 26.60
CA LEU A 243 8.19 -10.46 26.02
C LEU A 243 7.53 -11.37 27.08
N GLN A 244 6.99 -10.76 28.15
CA GLN A 244 6.36 -11.48 29.26
C GLN A 244 5.06 -12.19 28.87
#